data_AF-B5KY98-F1
#
_entry.id   AF-B5KY98-F1
#
_cell.length_a   1.000
_cell.length_b   1.000
_cell.length_c   1.000
_cell.angle_alpha   90.00
_cell.angle_beta   90.00
_cell.angle_gamma   90.00
#
_symmetry.space_group_name_H-M   'P 1'
#
loop_
_entity.id
_entity.type
_entity.pdbx_description
1 polymer ?
#
loop_
_entity_poly.entity_id
_entity_poly.type
_entity_poly.pdbx_seq_one_letter_code
_entity_poly.pdbx_strand_id
1 'polypeptide(L)'
;PLDSGSIAIAKQSGKILYTDGKKISLLNANKKSTNTDLIIYQRSNNSTYMHQKARVIQKTFLKKGQILADGAATIKGELALGKNILVAYMPWEGYNFEDAILISERLIYKDIYTSIHIERYEIKSRTTSQGPEKITKEIPHLENSVLRHLDKSGLVIPGSWVETGDVLVGKLTPQETEESLRAPEGKLLQAIFGIQVATAKETCLKVPPGGKGRVIDVRWIYKKENSNHSEKTIHVYIAQ
;
A
#
# COMPACT_ATOMS: atom_id res chain seq x y z
N PRO A 1 -13.16 -5.28 -22.57
CA PRO A 1 -11.96 -4.62 -21.97
C PRO A 1 -11.84 -3.13 -22.31
N LEU A 2 -12.13 -2.71 -23.56
CA LEU A 2 -12.17 -1.27 -23.87
C LEU A 2 -13.29 -0.55 -23.11
N ASP A 3 -14.46 -1.17 -22.99
CA ASP A 3 -15.63 -0.55 -22.33
C ASP A 3 -15.52 -0.52 -20.80
N SER A 4 -14.59 -1.29 -20.21
CA SER A 4 -14.39 -1.32 -18.75
C SER A 4 -13.59 -0.13 -18.22
N GLY A 5 -13.06 0.74 -19.10
CA GLY A 5 -12.30 1.94 -18.71
C GLY A 5 -10.94 1.67 -18.06
N SER A 6 -10.51 0.41 -17.98
CA SER A 6 -9.24 -0.01 -17.36
C SER A 6 -8.01 0.32 -18.22
N ILE A 7 -8.21 0.48 -19.54
CA ILE A 7 -7.18 0.76 -20.54
C ILE A 7 -7.17 2.27 -20.83
N ALA A 8 -5.98 2.86 -21.03
CA ALA A 8 -5.89 4.23 -21.52
C ALA A 8 -5.98 4.27 -23.05
N ILE A 9 -6.94 5.04 -23.59
CA ILE A 9 -7.17 5.18 -25.03
C ILE A 9 -6.94 6.62 -25.53
N ALA A 10 -6.56 6.75 -26.79
CA ALA A 10 -6.36 8.03 -27.45
C ALA A 10 -7.70 8.72 -27.70
N LYS A 11 -7.97 9.81 -26.98
CA LYS A 11 -9.20 10.62 -27.18
C LYS A 11 -9.24 11.29 -28.56
N GLN A 12 -8.07 11.56 -29.14
CA GLN A 12 -7.90 12.28 -30.40
C GLN A 12 -6.75 11.66 -31.20
N SER A 13 -6.78 11.83 -32.53
CA SER A 13 -5.70 11.40 -33.42
C SER A 13 -4.53 12.38 -33.36
N GLY A 14 -3.30 11.88 -33.32
CA GLY A 14 -2.13 12.73 -33.22
C GLY A 14 -0.82 11.95 -33.14
N LYS A 15 0.29 12.69 -33.12
CA LYS A 15 1.65 12.16 -32.96
C LYS A 15 2.05 12.16 -31.50
N ILE A 16 2.67 11.10 -31.01
CA ILE A 16 3.20 11.06 -29.64
C ILE A 16 4.43 11.95 -29.56
N LEU A 17 4.37 12.95 -28.67
CA LEU A 17 5.49 13.82 -28.36
C LEU A 17 6.36 13.23 -27.27
N TYR A 18 5.70 12.76 -26.22
CA TYR A 18 6.35 12.35 -24.98
C TYR A 18 5.61 11.16 -24.39
N THR A 19 6.39 10.21 -23.87
CA THR A 19 5.88 9.05 -23.16
C THR A 19 6.77 8.83 -21.94
N ASP A 20 6.14 8.64 -20.80
CA ASP A 20 6.74 8.31 -19.52
C ASP A 20 5.86 7.26 -18.81
N GLY A 21 6.36 6.71 -17.71
CA GLY A 21 5.59 5.82 -16.86
C GLY A 21 4.34 6.48 -16.27
N LYS A 22 4.33 7.81 -16.06
CA LYS A 22 3.18 8.50 -15.43
C LYS A 22 2.26 9.23 -16.41
N LYS A 23 2.77 9.65 -17.56
CA LYS A 23 2.02 10.49 -18.49
C LYS A 23 2.39 10.24 -19.95
N ILE A 24 1.42 10.41 -20.83
CA ILE A 24 1.60 10.35 -22.29
C ILE A 24 1.06 11.64 -22.89
N SER A 25 1.86 12.29 -23.73
CA SER A 25 1.49 13.52 -24.43
C SER A 25 1.35 13.29 -25.93
N LEU A 26 0.19 13.62 -26.48
CA LEU A 26 -0.11 13.61 -27.90
C LEU A 26 -0.17 15.02 -28.47
N LEU A 27 0.35 15.21 -29.69
CA LEU A 27 0.18 16.40 -30.50
C LEU A 27 -0.82 16.15 -31.62
N ASN A 28 -1.90 16.91 -31.62
CA ASN A 28 -2.89 16.84 -32.69
C ASN A 28 -2.43 17.61 -33.94
N ALA A 29 -3.14 17.41 -35.05
CA ALA A 29 -2.93 18.16 -36.30
C ALA A 29 -3.00 19.69 -36.09
N ASN A 30 -3.85 20.16 -35.17
CA ASN A 30 -3.99 21.58 -34.82
C ASN A 30 -2.87 22.11 -33.90
N LYS A 31 -1.74 21.40 -33.76
CA LYS A 31 -0.61 21.72 -32.88
C LYS A 31 -0.94 21.87 -31.38
N LYS A 32 -2.11 21.40 -30.93
CA LYS A 32 -2.47 21.35 -29.51
C LYS A 32 -1.97 20.06 -28.87
N SER A 33 -1.34 20.16 -27.70
CA SER A 33 -0.93 19.01 -26.90
C SER A 33 -2.05 18.55 -25.98
N THR A 34 -2.27 17.23 -25.90
CA THR A 34 -3.20 16.60 -24.97
C THR A 34 -2.42 15.63 -24.09
N ASN A 35 -2.49 15.83 -22.78
CA ASN A 35 -1.83 14.97 -21.80
C ASN A 35 -2.85 13.95 -21.27
N THR A 36 -2.39 12.70 -21.14
CA THR A 36 -3.13 11.61 -20.50
C THR A 36 -2.30 11.09 -19.35
N ASP A 37 -2.79 11.26 -18.13
CA ASP A 37 -2.16 10.72 -16.93
C ASP A 37 -2.52 9.24 -16.79
N LEU A 38 -1.51 8.44 -16.45
CA LEU A 38 -1.63 7.01 -16.26
C LEU A 38 -1.87 6.68 -14.80
N ILE A 39 -2.64 5.63 -14.56
CA ILE A 39 -2.83 5.08 -13.21
C ILE A 39 -1.58 4.28 -12.84
N ILE A 40 -0.91 4.65 -11.74
CA ILE A 40 0.36 4.08 -11.33
C ILE A 40 0.33 3.70 -9.85
N TYR A 41 0.57 2.41 -9.55
CA TYR A 41 0.58 1.83 -8.19
C TYR A 41 -0.68 2.15 -7.37
N GLN A 42 -1.86 2.12 -7.99
CA GLN A 42 -3.11 2.37 -7.31
C GLN A 42 -3.69 1.08 -6.74
N ARG A 43 -4.25 1.16 -5.54
CA ARG A 43 -5.00 0.08 -4.89
C ARG A 43 -6.43 0.03 -5.43
N SER A 44 -6.91 -1.15 -5.80
CA SER A 44 -8.33 -1.40 -6.08
C SER A 44 -9.15 -1.62 -4.79
N ASN A 45 -10.48 -1.62 -4.89
CA ASN A 45 -11.33 -1.91 -3.73
C ASN A 45 -11.05 -3.29 -3.11
N ASN A 46 -10.67 -4.26 -3.94
CA ASN A 46 -10.31 -5.63 -3.54
C ASN A 46 -8.79 -5.81 -3.31
N SER A 47 -8.07 -4.73 -2.97
CA SER A 47 -6.63 -4.76 -2.67
C SER A 47 -5.72 -5.27 -3.80
N THR A 48 -6.20 -5.27 -5.05
CA THR A 48 -5.39 -5.65 -6.21
C THR A 48 -4.62 -4.47 -6.78
N TYR A 49 -3.51 -4.79 -7.44
CA TYR A 49 -2.66 -3.83 -8.13
C TYR A 49 -3.30 -3.26 -9.40
N MET A 50 -3.50 -1.94 -9.44
CA MET A 50 -3.90 -1.21 -10.64
C MET A 50 -2.73 -0.38 -11.16
N HIS A 51 -2.25 -0.75 -12.35
CA HIS A 51 -1.17 -0.04 -13.04
C HIS A 51 -1.40 -0.07 -14.54
N GLN A 52 -1.19 1.07 -15.16
CA GLN A 52 -1.25 1.24 -16.60
C GLN A 52 0.16 1.34 -17.16
N LYS A 53 0.50 0.41 -18.04
CA LYS A 53 1.80 0.37 -18.71
C LYS A 53 1.70 0.95 -20.11
N ALA A 54 2.38 2.07 -20.32
CA ALA A 54 2.49 2.68 -21.65
C ALA A 54 3.04 1.69 -22.67
N ARG A 55 2.43 1.64 -23.86
CA ARG A 55 2.84 0.74 -24.96
C ARG A 55 3.32 1.45 -26.21
N VAL A 56 3.19 2.74 -26.20
CA VAL A 56 3.38 3.56 -27.39
C VAL A 56 4.78 4.12 -27.43
N ILE A 57 5.32 4.23 -28.64
CA ILE A 57 6.67 4.72 -28.88
C ILE A 57 6.56 6.20 -29.29
N GLN A 58 7.55 7.00 -28.89
CA GLN A 58 7.61 8.40 -29.30
C GLN A 58 7.64 8.51 -30.83
N LYS A 59 7.07 9.60 -31.35
CA LYS A 59 6.97 9.90 -32.78
C LYS A 59 6.05 8.99 -33.60
N THR A 60 5.38 8.00 -33.00
CA THR A 60 4.33 7.22 -33.68
C THR A 60 3.04 8.04 -33.80
N PHE A 61 2.35 7.92 -34.93
CA PHE A 61 1.04 8.53 -35.15
C PHE A 61 -0.06 7.57 -34.74
N LEU A 62 -1.00 8.04 -33.92
CA LEU A 62 -2.14 7.26 -33.45
C LEU A 62 -3.45 7.86 -33.95
N LYS A 63 -4.42 6.98 -34.18
CA LYS A 63 -5.81 7.33 -34.46
C LYS A 63 -6.61 7.39 -33.15
N LYS A 64 -7.68 8.20 -33.15
CA LYS A 64 -8.69 8.20 -32.08
C LYS A 64 -9.16 6.76 -31.80
N GLY A 65 -9.22 6.40 -30.52
CA GLY A 65 -9.64 5.08 -30.04
C GLY A 65 -8.51 4.04 -29.94
N GLN A 66 -7.30 4.34 -30.44
CA GLN A 66 -6.17 3.42 -30.26
C GLN A 66 -5.65 3.40 -28.82
N ILE A 67 -5.08 2.26 -28.43
CA ILE A 67 -4.58 2.01 -27.07
C ILE A 67 -3.28 2.79 -26.84
N LEU A 68 -3.23 3.50 -25.72
CA LEU A 68 -2.04 4.21 -25.23
C LEU A 68 -1.28 3.38 -24.19
N ALA A 69 -2.02 2.79 -23.25
CA ALA A 69 -1.46 1.99 -22.17
C ALA A 69 -2.39 0.83 -21.83
N ASP A 70 -1.81 -0.36 -21.66
CA ASP A 70 -2.52 -1.53 -21.14
C ASP A 70 -2.71 -1.38 -19.63
N GLY A 71 -3.84 -1.86 -19.10
CA GLY A 71 -4.07 -1.99 -17.66
C GLY A 71 -3.53 -3.29 -17.07
N ALA A 72 -3.85 -3.55 -15.79
CA ALA A 72 -3.27 -4.65 -15.01
C ALA A 72 -3.55 -6.06 -15.56
N ALA A 73 -4.71 -6.27 -16.20
CA ALA A 73 -5.13 -7.58 -16.73
C ALA A 73 -5.38 -7.55 -18.24
N THR A 74 -4.60 -6.76 -18.99
CA THR A 74 -4.79 -6.60 -20.43
C THR A 74 -3.48 -6.65 -21.19
N ILE A 75 -3.51 -7.19 -22.41
CA ILE A 75 -2.38 -7.17 -23.33
C ILE A 75 -2.85 -6.76 -24.73
N LYS A 76 -2.26 -5.72 -25.29
CA LYS A 76 -2.62 -5.15 -26.61
C LYS A 76 -4.10 -4.76 -26.67
N GLY A 77 -4.65 -4.29 -25.55
CA GLY A 77 -6.07 -3.96 -25.40
C GLY A 77 -7.04 -5.13 -25.26
N GLU A 78 -6.54 -6.36 -25.31
CA GLU A 78 -7.33 -7.57 -25.07
C GLU A 78 -7.21 -8.01 -23.60
N LEU A 79 -8.19 -8.79 -23.13
CA LEU A 79 -8.22 -9.29 -21.76
C LEU A 79 -7.19 -10.43 -21.58
N ALA A 80 -6.40 -10.36 -20.52
CA ALA A 80 -5.38 -11.35 -20.19
C ALA A 80 -5.36 -11.62 -18.68
N LEU A 81 -6.34 -12.41 -18.20
CA LEU A 81 -6.52 -12.73 -16.77
C LEU A 81 -5.55 -13.79 -16.25
N GLY A 82 -4.90 -14.53 -17.15
CA GLY A 82 -4.00 -15.63 -16.79
C GLY A 82 -2.84 -15.77 -17.78
N LYS A 83 -2.24 -16.96 -17.81
CA LYS A 83 -1.10 -17.28 -18.67
C LYS A 83 -1.39 -18.57 -19.43
N ASN A 84 -0.92 -18.61 -20.68
CA ASN A 84 -0.91 -19.83 -21.46
C ASN A 84 0.23 -20.73 -20.95
N ILE A 85 -0.10 -21.96 -20.57
CA ILE A 85 0.85 -22.94 -20.06
C ILE A 85 0.68 -24.26 -20.79
N LEU A 86 1.75 -25.06 -20.84
CA LEU A 86 1.69 -26.43 -21.32
C LEU A 86 1.12 -27.31 -20.21
N VAL A 87 0.12 -28.12 -20.55
CA VAL A 87 -0.57 -29.02 -19.62
C VAL A 87 -0.46 -30.45 -20.13
N ALA A 88 -0.12 -31.37 -19.24
CA ALA A 88 -0.21 -32.81 -19.49
C ALA A 88 -1.40 -33.37 -18.71
N TYR A 89 -2.24 -34.15 -19.38
CA TYR A 89 -3.39 -34.80 -18.77
C TYR A 89 -3.08 -36.28 -18.53
N MET A 90 -2.56 -36.59 -17.34
CA MET A 90 -2.22 -37.95 -16.91
C MET A 90 -2.25 -38.04 -15.38
N PRO A 91 -2.58 -39.20 -14.79
CA PRO A 91 -2.36 -39.43 -13.37
C PRO A 91 -0.85 -39.43 -13.06
N TRP A 92 -0.44 -38.78 -11.98
CA TRP A 92 0.97 -38.68 -11.59
C TRP A 92 1.16 -38.97 -10.11
N GLU A 93 1.59 -40.19 -9.80
CA GLU A 93 2.00 -40.65 -8.45
C GLU A 93 1.00 -40.30 -7.31
N GLY A 94 -0.28 -40.10 -7.64
CA GLY A 94 -1.31 -39.69 -6.67
C GLY A 94 -1.28 -38.21 -6.27
N TYR A 95 -0.34 -37.39 -6.75
CA TYR A 95 -0.28 -35.95 -6.41
C TYR A 95 -1.43 -35.14 -7.02
N ASN A 96 -2.01 -35.62 -8.12
CA ASN A 96 -3.19 -35.04 -8.76
C ASN A 96 -4.46 -35.87 -8.50
N PHE A 97 -4.59 -36.41 -7.30
CA PHE A 97 -5.81 -37.12 -6.89
C PHE A 97 -7.00 -36.16 -6.79
N GLU A 98 -8.16 -36.59 -7.29
CA GLU A 98 -9.40 -35.79 -7.38
C GLU A 98 -9.17 -34.42 -8.05
N ASP A 99 -9.27 -33.34 -7.28
CA ASP A 99 -9.21 -31.95 -7.74
C ASP A 99 -7.81 -31.33 -7.54
N ALA A 100 -6.82 -32.10 -7.07
CA ALA A 100 -5.48 -31.60 -6.86
C ALA A 100 -4.74 -31.34 -8.19
N ILE A 101 -4.04 -30.21 -8.26
CA ILE A 101 -3.25 -29.82 -9.44
C ILE A 101 -1.77 -29.81 -9.08
N LEU A 102 -1.00 -30.62 -9.80
CA LEU A 102 0.45 -30.57 -9.73
C LEU A 102 0.99 -29.45 -10.62
N ILE A 103 1.84 -28.59 -10.05
CA ILE A 103 2.47 -27.48 -10.78
C ILE A 103 3.97 -27.69 -10.92
N SER A 104 4.50 -27.26 -12.06
CA SER A 104 5.95 -27.20 -12.25
C SER A 104 6.54 -26.02 -11.47
N GLU A 105 7.64 -26.25 -10.76
CA GLU A 105 8.41 -25.19 -10.07
C GLU A 105 8.84 -24.05 -11.02
N ARG A 106 8.94 -24.33 -12.32
CA ARG A 106 9.20 -23.31 -13.36
C ARG A 106 8.21 -22.15 -13.29
N LEU A 107 6.97 -22.39 -12.88
CA LEU A 107 5.95 -21.35 -12.75
C LEU A 107 6.32 -20.32 -11.66
N ILE A 108 7.01 -20.76 -10.62
CA ILE A 108 7.49 -19.94 -9.50
C ILE A 108 8.78 -19.21 -9.93
N TYR A 109 9.79 -19.95 -10.41
CA TYR A 109 11.09 -19.37 -10.77
C TYR A 109 11.04 -18.36 -11.93
N LYS A 110 10.00 -18.40 -12.76
CA LYS A 110 9.81 -17.46 -13.88
C LYS A 110 8.73 -16.41 -13.63
N ASP A 111 8.24 -16.28 -12.39
CA ASP A 111 7.21 -15.30 -12.00
C ASP A 111 5.95 -15.34 -12.90
N ILE A 112 5.54 -16.54 -13.33
CA ILE A 112 4.45 -16.70 -14.29
C ILE A 112 3.11 -16.42 -13.62
N TYR A 113 2.93 -16.97 -12.41
CA TYR A 113 1.76 -16.77 -11.57
C TYR A 113 2.11 -15.96 -10.31
N THR A 114 2.75 -14.80 -10.52
CA THR A 114 3.03 -13.82 -9.46
C THR A 114 2.04 -12.67 -9.56
N SER A 115 1.41 -12.30 -8.44
CA SER A 115 0.52 -11.15 -8.30
C SER A 115 1.05 -10.20 -7.24
N ILE A 116 0.67 -8.92 -7.36
CA ILE A 116 0.99 -7.89 -6.37
C ILE A 116 -0.30 -7.49 -5.65
N HIS A 117 -0.27 -7.51 -4.33
CA HIS A 117 -1.35 -7.08 -3.47
C HIS A 117 -0.97 -5.80 -2.73
N ILE A 118 -1.89 -4.83 -2.68
CA ILE A 118 -1.68 -3.58 -1.94
C ILE A 118 -2.67 -3.52 -0.79
N GLU A 119 -2.14 -3.64 0.42
CA GLU A 119 -2.89 -3.52 1.65
C GLU A 119 -2.82 -2.10 2.20
N ARG A 120 -3.93 -1.67 2.81
CA ARG A 120 -4.06 -0.36 3.43
C ARG A 120 -4.28 -0.55 4.92
N TYR A 121 -3.34 -0.05 5.70
CA TYR A 121 -3.42 0.02 7.14
C TYR A 121 -3.80 1.44 7.55
N GLU A 122 -4.68 1.57 8.54
CA GLU A 122 -5.13 2.87 9.01
C GLU A 122 -5.03 2.97 10.53
N ILE A 123 -4.64 4.15 11.01
CA ILE A 123 -4.69 4.52 12.42
C ILE A 123 -5.19 5.95 12.56
N LYS A 124 -5.99 6.17 13.59
CA LYS A 124 -6.54 7.49 13.90
C LYS A 124 -5.83 8.07 15.11
N SER A 125 -5.61 9.38 15.04
CA SER A 125 -5.11 10.23 16.12
C SER A 125 -6.23 11.18 16.53
N ARG A 126 -6.65 11.07 17.79
CA ARG A 126 -7.73 11.89 18.36
C ARG A 126 -7.30 12.61 19.63
N THR A 127 -8.05 13.64 19.98
CA THR A 127 -7.94 14.26 21.31
C THR A 127 -8.85 13.51 22.27
N THR A 128 -8.26 12.93 23.31
CA THR A 128 -8.99 12.28 24.40
C THR A 128 -9.26 13.29 25.52
N SER A 129 -10.11 12.93 26.49
CA SER A 129 -10.30 13.74 27.71
C SER A 129 -8.99 13.95 28.48
N GLN A 130 -8.05 13.00 28.36
CA GLN A 130 -6.74 13.02 29.01
C GLN A 130 -5.66 13.76 28.22
N GLY A 131 -6.02 14.32 27.07
CA GLY A 131 -5.12 15.06 26.20
C GLY A 131 -5.04 14.50 24.78
N PRO A 132 -4.29 15.19 23.90
CA PRO A 132 -4.10 14.77 22.52
C PRO A 132 -3.20 13.54 22.42
N GLU A 133 -3.61 12.55 21.63
CA GLU A 133 -2.72 11.46 21.21
C GLU A 133 -1.54 12.05 20.42
N LYS A 134 -0.34 11.57 20.71
CA LYS A 134 0.91 12.03 20.08
C LYS A 134 1.47 10.97 19.17
N ILE A 135 1.86 11.38 17.98
CA ILE A 135 2.58 10.53 17.03
C ILE A 135 4.07 10.86 17.17
N THR A 136 4.87 9.85 17.48
CA THR A 136 6.30 10.00 17.79
C THR A 136 7.03 8.68 17.57
N LYS A 137 8.32 8.78 17.30
CA LYS A 137 9.25 7.65 17.28
C LYS A 137 9.70 7.22 18.68
N GLU A 138 9.66 8.13 19.64
CA GLU A 138 10.15 7.89 21.00
C GLU A 138 9.09 7.14 21.82
N ILE A 139 9.25 5.82 21.91
CA ILE A 139 8.31 4.94 22.60
C ILE A 139 9.06 4.14 23.66
N PRO A 140 8.87 4.43 24.96
CA PRO A 140 9.76 3.97 26.02
C PRO A 140 9.75 2.46 26.26
N HIS A 141 8.69 1.74 25.83
CA HIS A 141 8.52 0.31 26.07
C HIS A 141 8.81 -0.57 24.85
N LEU A 142 9.22 0.02 23.72
CA LEU A 142 9.49 -0.72 22.50
C LEU A 142 10.99 -0.77 22.20
N GLU A 143 11.44 -1.92 21.71
CA GLU A 143 12.81 -2.09 21.26
C GLU A 143 13.10 -1.24 20.01
N ASN A 144 14.33 -0.76 19.89
CA ASN A 144 14.81 -0.04 18.71
C ASN A 144 14.72 -0.89 17.43
N SER A 145 14.77 -2.21 17.54
CA SER A 145 14.60 -3.15 16.44
C SER A 145 13.25 -2.94 15.74
N VAL A 146 12.17 -2.85 16.51
CA VAL A 146 10.79 -2.69 16.01
C VAL A 146 10.52 -1.28 15.49
N LEU A 147 11.22 -0.27 16.03
CA LEU A 147 11.11 1.14 15.65
C LEU A 147 12.06 1.55 14.51
N ARG A 148 12.85 0.62 13.98
CA ARG A 148 13.94 0.90 13.02
C ARG A 148 13.48 1.63 11.76
N HIS A 149 12.25 1.37 11.32
CA HIS A 149 11.69 1.92 10.08
C HIS A 149 10.97 3.25 10.26
N LEU A 150 10.83 3.75 11.50
CA LEU A 150 10.18 5.02 11.76
C LEU A 150 11.12 6.21 11.50
N ASP A 151 10.58 7.25 10.88
CA ASP A 151 11.20 8.54 10.73
C ASP A 151 11.16 9.37 12.04
N LYS A 152 11.71 10.58 12.01
CA LYS A 152 11.69 11.48 13.18
C LYS A 152 10.29 11.90 13.61
N SER A 153 9.30 11.78 12.73
CA SER A 153 7.91 12.13 13.01
C SER A 153 7.12 10.97 13.63
N GLY A 154 7.66 9.74 13.63
CA GLY A 154 6.96 8.55 14.11
C GLY A 154 6.18 7.81 13.02
N LEU A 155 6.47 8.08 11.74
CA LEU A 155 5.86 7.41 10.59
C LEU A 155 6.85 6.48 9.90
N VAL A 156 6.38 5.37 9.37
CA VAL A 156 7.22 4.46 8.58
C VAL A 156 7.73 5.12 7.31
N ILE A 157 9.00 4.90 7.00
CA ILE A 157 9.66 5.47 5.81
C ILE A 157 9.17 4.71 4.56
N PRO A 158 8.65 5.41 3.53
CA PRO A 158 8.33 4.79 2.25
C PRO A 158 9.56 4.12 1.63
N GLY A 159 9.39 2.90 1.12
CA GLY A 159 10.45 2.08 0.57
C GLY A 159 11.04 1.06 1.54
N SER A 160 10.75 1.16 2.85
CA SER A 160 11.15 0.17 3.85
C SER A 160 10.47 -1.17 3.65
N TRP A 161 11.22 -2.26 3.87
CA TRP A 161 10.68 -3.61 3.96
C TRP A 161 10.28 -3.89 5.41
N VAL A 162 9.00 -4.13 5.63
CA VAL A 162 8.40 -4.34 6.96
C VAL A 162 7.89 -5.77 7.09
N GLU A 163 8.02 -6.30 8.29
CA GLU A 163 7.59 -7.64 8.65
C GLU A 163 6.61 -7.59 9.83
N THR A 164 5.98 -8.73 10.12
CA THR A 164 5.06 -8.87 11.24
C THR A 164 5.68 -8.33 12.53
N GLY A 165 4.95 -7.47 13.24
CA GLY A 165 5.38 -6.85 14.49
C GLY A 165 6.07 -5.49 14.34
N ASP A 166 6.60 -5.15 13.16
CA ASP A 166 7.21 -3.84 12.91
C ASP A 166 6.19 -2.71 13.09
N VAL A 167 6.64 -1.58 13.64
CA VAL A 167 5.77 -0.41 13.87
C VAL A 167 5.68 0.41 12.58
N LEU A 168 4.45 0.60 12.09
CA LEU A 168 4.12 1.44 10.94
C LEU A 168 3.89 2.91 11.34
N VAL A 169 3.24 3.12 12.49
CA VAL A 169 2.99 4.45 13.04
C VAL A 169 3.14 4.38 14.55
N GLY A 170 4.11 5.11 15.09
CA GLY A 170 4.32 5.26 16.51
C GLY A 170 3.27 6.19 17.12
N LYS A 171 2.44 5.68 18.04
CA LYS A 171 1.37 6.45 18.69
C LYS A 171 1.38 6.22 20.19
N LEU A 172 1.29 7.33 20.93
CA LEU A 172 1.16 7.37 22.38
C LEU A 172 -0.18 8.01 22.75
N THR A 173 -0.97 7.29 23.54
CA THR A 173 -2.22 7.79 24.12
C THR A 173 -1.97 8.18 25.57
N PRO A 174 -2.24 9.43 25.99
CA PRO A 174 -2.11 9.82 27.38
C PRO A 174 -3.09 9.01 28.23
N GLN A 175 -2.63 8.51 29.39
CA GLN A 175 -3.44 7.75 30.33
C GLN A 175 -3.49 8.50 31.66
N GLU A 176 -4.63 8.44 32.36
CA GLU A 176 -4.69 8.95 33.74
C GLU A 176 -3.71 8.17 34.60
N THR A 177 -2.78 8.90 35.22
CA THR A 177 -1.83 8.34 36.17
C THR A 177 -2.51 7.85 37.45
N GLU A 178 -3.79 8.20 37.70
CA GLU A 178 -4.45 7.96 38.98
C GLU A 178 -4.72 6.48 39.31
N GLU A 179 -5.08 5.66 38.33
CA GLU A 179 -5.44 4.26 38.62
C GLU A 179 -4.23 3.38 38.94
N SER A 180 -3.12 3.56 38.21
CA SER A 180 -1.87 2.82 38.44
C SER A 180 -1.10 3.33 39.66
N LEU A 181 -1.21 4.62 40.00
CA LEU A 181 -0.68 5.19 41.24
C LEU A 181 -1.51 4.82 42.48
N ARG A 182 -2.81 4.52 42.35
CA ARG A 182 -3.63 4.05 43.47
C ARG A 182 -3.36 2.59 43.84
N ALA A 183 -2.93 1.77 42.88
CA ALA A 183 -2.57 0.37 43.14
C ALA A 183 -1.35 0.26 44.07
N PRO A 184 -1.42 -0.48 45.18
CA PRO A 184 -0.30 -0.64 46.12
C PRO A 184 0.95 -1.22 45.44
N GLU A 185 0.77 -2.07 44.42
CA GLU A 185 1.84 -2.68 43.63
C GLU A 185 2.61 -1.63 42.79
N GLY A 186 1.90 -0.65 42.21
CA GLY A 186 2.51 0.42 41.41
C GLY A 186 3.35 1.38 42.27
N LYS A 187 2.85 1.75 43.46
CA LYS A 187 3.61 2.54 44.44
C LYS A 187 4.85 1.83 44.93
N LEU A 188 4.76 0.52 45.17
CA LEU A 188 5.89 -0.29 45.62
C LEU A 188 6.99 -0.39 44.56
N LEU A 189 6.62 -0.60 43.29
CA LEU A 189 7.59 -0.61 42.19
C LEU A 189 8.29 0.75 42.00
N GLN A 190 7.56 1.86 42.14
CA GLN A 190 8.15 3.20 42.08
C GLN A 190 9.11 3.46 43.25
N ALA A 191 8.77 3.01 44.47
CA ALA A 191 9.61 3.18 45.66
C ALA A 191 10.89 2.33 45.62
N ILE A 192 10.82 1.12 45.05
CA ILE A 192 11.96 0.20 44.99
C ILE A 192 12.88 0.50 43.80
N PHE A 193 12.31 0.75 42.61
CA PHE A 193 13.08 0.86 41.37
C PHE A 193 13.21 2.31 40.86
N GLY A 194 12.56 3.29 41.48
CA GLY A 194 12.56 4.67 41.00
C GLY A 194 11.91 4.85 39.62
N ILE A 195 11.19 3.85 39.12
CA ILE A 195 10.57 3.85 37.80
C ILE A 195 9.38 4.81 37.83
N GLN A 196 9.47 5.90 37.06
CA GLN A 196 8.31 6.76 36.79
C GLN A 196 7.25 5.95 36.05
N VAL A 197 6.04 5.92 36.61
CA VAL A 197 4.87 5.31 35.95
C VAL A 197 4.66 6.01 34.61
N ALA A 198 4.62 5.23 33.53
CA ALA A 198 4.43 5.76 32.19
C ALA A 198 3.10 6.53 32.11
N THR A 199 3.19 7.82 31.83
CA THR A 199 2.03 8.73 31.68
C THR A 199 1.28 8.52 30.36
N ALA A 200 1.80 7.67 29.49
CA ALA A 200 1.21 7.38 28.19
C ALA A 200 1.33 5.89 27.87
N LYS A 201 0.25 5.34 27.32
CA LYS A 201 0.16 3.97 26.82
C LYS A 201 0.53 3.92 25.33
N GLU A 202 1.30 2.90 24.97
CA GLU A 202 1.63 2.56 23.59
C GLU A 202 0.38 2.06 22.84
N THR A 203 0.01 2.75 21.77
CA THR A 203 -1.17 2.43 20.94
C THR A 203 -0.81 2.47 19.45
N CYS A 204 0.38 1.95 19.09
CA CYS A 204 0.92 2.04 17.75
C CYS A 204 0.17 1.18 16.74
N LEU A 205 0.31 1.56 15.47
CA LEU A 205 -0.03 0.69 14.35
C LEU A 205 1.15 -0.24 14.07
N LYS A 206 0.97 -1.54 14.25
CA LYS A 206 1.95 -2.59 13.94
C LYS A 206 1.48 -3.43 12.75
N VAL A 207 2.42 -4.02 12.03
CA VAL A 207 2.09 -4.99 10.97
C VAL A 207 1.44 -6.22 11.61
N PRO A 208 0.23 -6.64 11.18
CA PRO A 208 -0.45 -7.79 11.78
C PRO A 208 0.26 -9.11 11.44
N PRO A 209 -0.07 -10.21 12.15
CA PRO A 209 0.44 -11.54 11.84
C PRO A 209 0.19 -11.93 10.38
N GLY A 210 1.25 -12.37 9.70
CA GLY A 210 1.20 -12.78 8.29
C GLY A 210 1.39 -11.63 7.30
N GLY A 211 1.32 -10.38 7.74
CA GLY A 211 1.64 -9.22 6.93
C GLY A 211 3.14 -9.06 6.75
N LYS A 212 3.58 -8.83 5.51
CA LYS A 212 4.94 -8.43 5.15
C LYS A 212 4.92 -7.69 3.82
N GLY A 213 5.92 -6.87 3.56
CA GLY A 213 6.09 -6.28 2.24
C GLY A 213 6.77 -4.93 2.28
N ARG A 214 6.66 -4.22 1.16
CA ARG A 214 7.31 -2.93 0.98
C ARG A 214 6.32 -1.79 1.16
N VAL A 215 6.65 -0.83 2.01
CA VAL A 215 5.85 0.38 2.17
C VAL A 215 5.94 1.20 0.88
N ILE A 216 4.80 1.45 0.23
CA ILE A 216 4.76 2.22 -1.02
C ILE A 216 4.41 3.69 -0.79
N ASP A 217 3.59 3.99 0.22
CA ASP A 217 3.07 5.34 0.45
C ASP A 217 2.53 5.49 1.88
N VAL A 218 2.63 6.70 2.42
CA VAL A 218 2.08 7.09 3.73
C VAL A 218 1.38 8.43 3.58
N ARG A 219 0.10 8.51 3.92
CA ARG A 219 -0.73 9.70 3.71
C ARG A 219 -1.47 10.13 4.96
N TRP A 220 -1.43 11.42 5.23
CA TRP A 220 -2.31 12.07 6.19
C TRP A 220 -3.64 12.42 5.53
N ILE A 221 -4.73 12.05 6.19
CA ILE A 221 -6.08 12.38 5.80
C ILE A 221 -6.71 13.18 6.92
N TYR A 222 -7.09 14.40 6.58
CA TYR A 222 -7.80 15.31 7.46
C TYR A 222 -9.29 15.17 7.16
N LYS A 223 -10.08 14.79 8.16
CA LYS A 223 -11.54 14.81 8.01
C LYS A 223 -12.00 16.26 7.98
N LYS A 224 -12.55 16.70 6.85
CA LYS A 224 -13.05 18.07 6.66
C LYS A 224 -14.49 18.14 7.18
N GLU A 225 -14.67 18.21 8.50
CA GLU A 225 -15.98 18.42 9.12
C GLU A 225 -15.95 19.55 10.16
N ASN A 226 -16.99 20.38 10.15
CA ASN A 226 -17.25 21.57 10.97
C ASN A 226 -17.47 21.29 12.48
N SER A 227 -16.75 20.35 13.08
CA SER A 227 -16.85 20.05 14.52
C SER A 227 -15.49 20.18 15.20
N ASN A 228 -15.49 20.68 16.43
CA ASN A 228 -14.32 21.13 17.21
C ASN A 228 -13.24 20.06 17.52
N HIS A 229 -13.33 18.86 16.93
CA HIS A 229 -12.36 17.78 17.10
C HIS A 229 -11.74 17.40 15.75
N SER A 230 -10.49 17.84 15.55
CA SER A 230 -9.69 17.51 14.37
C SER A 230 -9.15 16.08 14.45
N GLU A 231 -9.99 15.10 14.11
CA GLU A 231 -9.54 13.71 13.94
C GLU A 231 -8.60 13.63 12.72
N LYS A 232 -7.40 13.10 12.93
CA LYS A 232 -6.41 12.87 11.87
C LYS A 232 -6.30 11.37 11.64
N THR A 233 -6.45 10.94 10.40
CA THR A 233 -6.25 9.54 10.00
C THR A 233 -4.98 9.42 9.19
N ILE A 234 -4.15 8.44 9.51
CA ILE A 234 -2.97 8.09 8.73
C ILE A 234 -3.25 6.80 8.00
N HIS A 235 -3.04 6.81 6.68
CA HIS A 235 -3.03 5.60 5.86
C HIS A 235 -1.60 5.21 5.52
N VAL A 236 -1.27 3.94 5.72
CA VAL A 236 -0.02 3.32 5.29
C VAL A 236 -0.36 2.26 4.26
N TYR A 237 0.30 2.31 3.11
CA TYR A 237 0.10 1.36 2.02
C TYR A 237 1.32 0.44 1.92
N ILE A 238 1.08 -0.87 1.98
CA ILE A 238 2.11 -1.90 1.88
C ILE A 238 1.81 -2.76 0.66
N ALA A 239 2.80 -2.98 -0.19
CA ALA A 239 2.73 -3.88 -1.33
C ALA A 239 3.48 -5.18 -1.03
N GLN A 240 2.85 -6.31 -1.33
CA GLN A 240 3.42 -7.66 -1.22
C GLN A 240 3.31 -8.37 -2.58
#